data_AF-A0A945E4B9-F1
#
_entry.id   AF-A0A945E4B9-F1
#
_cell.length_a   1.000
_cell.length_b   1.000
_cell.length_c   1.000
_cell.angle_alpha   90.00
_cell.angle_beta   90.00
_cell.angle_gamma   90.00
#
_symmetry.space_group_name_H-M   'P 1'
#
loop_
_entity.id
_entity.type
_entity.pdbx_description
1 polymer ?
#
loop_
_entity_poly.entity_id
_entity_poly.type
_entity_poly.pdbx_seq_one_letter_code
_entity_poly.pdbx_strand_id
1 'polypeptide(L)' 'IDHHRAGRLDLTGMVTSTHPLADLAIAFDEVRSGEVLRTVILPNSHTGAMTTDVPGGPT' A
#
# COMPACT_ATOMS: atom_id res chain seq x y z
N ILE A 1 -14.70 6.45 16.05
CA ILE A 1 -14.92 7.13 14.75
C ILE A 1 -15.11 8.63 14.92
N ASP A 2 -15.93 9.08 15.88
CA ASP A 2 -16.21 10.51 16.06
C ASP A 2 -14.97 11.35 16.39
N HIS A 3 -14.01 10.82 17.16
CA HIS A 3 -12.73 11.49 17.40
C HIS A 3 -11.90 11.71 16.13
N HIS A 4 -11.87 10.73 15.22
CA HIS A 4 -11.19 10.86 13.93
C HIS A 4 -11.93 11.84 13.01
N ARG A 5 -13.26 11.74 12.92
CA ARG A 5 -14.09 12.69 12.13
C ARG A 5 -13.99 14.11 12.65
N ALA A 6 -13.81 14.29 13.96
CA ALA A 6 -13.57 15.58 14.59
C ALA A 6 -12.10 16.04 14.54
N GLY A 7 -11.23 15.33 13.81
CA GLY A 7 -9.81 15.70 13.64
C GLY A 7 -8.93 15.53 14.88
N ARG A 8 -9.45 14.91 15.95
CA ARG A 8 -8.72 14.70 17.22
C ARG A 8 -7.90 13.42 17.26
N LEU A 9 -8.01 12.58 16.23
CA LEU A 9 -7.23 11.36 16.08
C LEU A 9 -6.79 11.23 14.62
N ASP A 10 -5.49 11.31 14.40
CA ASP A 10 -4.89 11.08 13.10
C ASP A 10 -4.66 9.59 12.90
N LEU A 11 -5.60 8.93 12.21
CA LEU A 11 -5.46 7.54 11.81
C LEU A 11 -4.57 7.37 10.58
N THR A 12 -4.45 8.41 9.76
CA THR A 12 -3.64 8.39 8.54
C THR A 12 -2.17 8.40 8.91
N GLY A 13 -1.75 9.26 9.83
CA GLY A 13 -0.39 9.32 10.35
C GLY A 13 0.05 8.08 11.14
N MET A 14 -0.88 7.19 11.52
CA MET A 14 -0.54 5.90 12.12
C MET A 14 -0.14 4.85 11.08
N VAL A 15 -0.50 5.02 9.81
CA VAL A 15 -0.19 4.07 8.73
C VAL A 15 1.18 4.42 8.15
N THR A 16 2.16 3.56 8.39
CA THR A 16 3.54 3.76 7.91
C THR A 16 3.89 2.89 6.71
N SER A 17 3.03 1.92 6.37
CA SER A 17 3.22 1.01 5.23
C SER A 17 1.88 0.69 4.57
N THR A 18 1.84 0.65 3.24
CA THR A 18 0.63 0.32 2.47
C THR A 18 1.02 -0.55 1.28
N HIS A 19 0.35 -1.71 1.16
CA HIS A 19 0.67 -2.71 0.15
C HIS A 19 -0.60 -3.13 -0.62
N PRO A 20 -0.50 -3.47 -1.92
CA PRO A 20 -1.56 -4.18 -2.61
C PRO A 20 -1.66 -5.62 -2.07
N LEU A 21 -2.75 -6.33 -2.40
CA LEU A 21 -2.92 -7.72 -1.97
C LEU A 21 -1.81 -8.66 -2.47
N ALA A 22 -1.26 -8.38 -3.66
CA ALA A 22 -0.20 -9.18 -4.26
C ALA A 22 1.08 -9.22 -3.39
N ASP A 23 1.33 -8.18 -2.61
CA ASP A 23 2.54 -8.01 -1.80
C ASP A 23 2.33 -8.41 -0.34
N LEU A 24 1.31 -9.21 -0.05
CA LEU A 24 0.92 -9.60 1.31
C LEU A 24 2.08 -10.27 2.08
N ALA A 25 2.91 -11.07 1.41
CA ALA A 25 4.06 -11.70 2.05
C ALA A 25 5.09 -10.67 2.55
N ILE A 26 5.38 -9.66 1.73
CA ILE A 26 6.32 -8.57 2.06
C ILE A 26 5.79 -7.78 3.25
N ALA A 27 4.49 -7.45 3.25
CA ALA A 27 3.83 -6.77 4.34
C ALA A 27 3.97 -7.52 5.68
N PHE A 28 3.92 -8.85 5.68
CA PHE A 28 4.13 -9.64 6.91
C PHE A 28 5.57 -9.63 7.39
N ASP A 29 6.54 -9.64 6.48
CA ASP A 29 7.95 -9.61 6.84
C ASP A 29 8.35 -8.27 7.46
N GLU A 30 7.83 -7.15 6.93
CA GLU A 30 7.99 -5.81 7.52
C GLU A 30 7.40 -5.70 8.93
N VAL A 31 6.21 -6.27 9.14
CA VAL A 31 5.59 -6.30 10.48
C VAL A 31 6.43 -7.14 11.44
N ARG A 32 6.99 -8.26 10.97
CA ARG A 32 7.82 -9.14 11.79
C ARG A 32 9.15 -8.49 12.17
N SER A 33 9.75 -7.69 11.28
CA SER A 33 11.00 -6.97 11.58
C SER A 33 10.79 -5.83 12.58
N GLY A 34 9.56 -5.30 12.68
CA GLY A 34 9.23 -4.19 13.57
C GLY A 34 9.56 -2.81 13.00
N GLU A 35 9.91 -2.73 11.71
CA GLU A 35 10.25 -1.49 10.99
C GLU A 35 9.01 -0.63 10.68
N VAL A 36 7.81 -1.17 10.88
CA VAL A 36 6.54 -0.49 10.57
C VAL A 36 5.64 -0.40 11.80
N LEU A 37 4.95 0.73 11.96
CA LEU A 37 3.97 0.93 13.04
C LEU A 37 2.61 0.31 12.70
N ARG A 38 2.15 0.52 11.46
CA ARG A 38 0.92 -0.07 10.96
C ARG A 38 0.93 -0.21 9.45
N THR A 39 0.56 -1.40 9.01
CA THR A 39 0.42 -1.75 7.59
C THR A 39 -1.04 -1.81 7.18
N VAL A 40 -1.37 -1.29 6.00
CA VAL A 40 -2.70 -1.41 5.37
C VAL A 40 -2.57 -2.20 4.07
N ILE A 41 -3.40 -3.23 3.91
CA ILE A 41 -3.53 -3.96 2.65
C ILE A 41 -4.69 -3.37 1.86
N LEU A 42 -4.46 -3.06 0.59
CA LEU A 42 -5.47 -2.57 -0.34
C LEU A 42 -5.84 -3.70 -1.31
N PRO A 43 -6.97 -4.42 -1.07
CA PRO A 43 -7.26 -5.67 -1.77
C PRO A 43 -7.51 -5.50 -3.28
N ASN A 44 -8.01 -4.33 -3.67
CA ASN A 44 -8.42 -4.01 -5.03
C ASN A 44 -7.57 -2.89 -5.64
N SER A 45 -6.39 -2.62 -5.07
CA SER A 45 -5.45 -1.70 -5.69
C SER A 45 -4.82 -2.40 -6.88
N HIS A 46 -5.22 -1.98 -8.08
CA HIS A 46 -4.48 -2.30 -9.28
C HIS A 46 -3.18 -1.50 -9.22
N THR A 47 -2.06 -2.14 -8.87
CA THR A 47 -0.78 -1.73 -9.42
C THR A 47 -0.90 -1.96 -10.91
N GLY A 48 -1.42 -0.95 -11.62
CA GLY A 48 -1.33 -0.90 -13.06
C GLY A 48 0.15 -1.00 -13.38
N ALA A 49 0.60 -2.19 -13.76
CA ALA A 49 1.82 -2.30 -14.52
C ALA A 49 1.59 -1.41 -15.74
N MET A 50 2.12 -0.19 -15.69
CA MET A 50 2.36 0.59 -16.88
C MET A 50 3.43 -0.19 -17.64
N THR A 51 3.03 -1.27 -18.30
CA THR A 51 3.73 -1.79 -19.46
C THR A 51 3.71 -0.64 -20.44
N THR A 52 4.81 0.11 -20.49
CA THR A 52 5.13 0.98 -21.61
C THR A 52 5.15 0.08 -22.83
N ASP A 53 4.01 0.03 -23.53
CA ASP A 53 3.94 -0.39 -24.91
C ASP A 53 4.93 0.49 -25.68
N VAL A 54 6.05 -0.09 -26.11
CA VAL A 54 7.00 0.58 -26.98
C VAL A 54 6.46 0.39 -28.41
N PRO A 55 5.96 1.44 -29.08
CA PRO A 55 5.53 1.30 -30.46
C PRO A 55 6.78 1.30 -31.34
N GLY A 56 7.20 0.11 -31.81
CA GLY A 56 8.51 0.00 -32.46
C GLY A 56 8.81 -1.29 -33.21
N GLY A 57 7.96 -1.63 -34.19
CA GLY A 57 8.42 -2.18 -35.49
C GLY A 57 8.40 -3.70 -35.69
N PRO A 58 7.94 -4.14 -36.87
CA PRO A 58 8.50 -5.29 -37.56
C PRO A 58 9.24 -4.88 -38.85
N THR A 59 10.31 -5.64 -39.11
CA THR A 59 11.18 -5.70 -40.30
C THR A 59 10.44 -5.91 -41.61
#